data_AF-A0A940BHS8-F1
#
_entry.id   AF-A0A940BHS8-F1
#
_cell.length_a   1.000
_cell.length_b   1.000
_cell.length_c   1.000
_cell.angle_alpha   90.00
_cell.angle_beta   90.00
_cell.angle_gamma   90.00
#
_symmetry.space_group_name_H-M   'P 1'
#
loop_
_entity.id
_entity.type
_entity.pdbx_description
1 polymer ?
#
loop_
_entity_poly.entity_id
_entity_poly.type
_entity_poly.pdbx_seq_one_letter_code
_entity_poly.pdbx_strand_id
1 'polypeptide(L)'
;MEKCPVCGEQTKGKYWCGNCKTVFVCPAPNCGFSIKKPGTEECPRCGLLFADYMEKRKMYKRCSKCKKKQGLAEMQCRYCRHWFNCPVCGHRITTTSAFSCPHCGNNLFK
;
A
#
# COMPACT_ATOMS: atom_id res chain seq x y z
N MET A 1 -14.29 19.54 -12.21
CA MET A 1 -13.47 19.15 -11.03
C MET A 1 -14.39 18.49 -10.03
N GLU A 2 -14.11 17.26 -9.63
CA GLU A 2 -14.94 16.56 -8.65
C GLU A 2 -14.68 17.12 -7.24
N LYS A 3 -15.73 17.25 -6.43
CA LYS A 3 -15.59 17.64 -5.02
C LYS A 3 -15.00 16.48 -4.22
N CYS A 4 -14.12 16.80 -3.27
CA CYS A 4 -13.64 15.85 -2.29
C CYS A 4 -14.82 15.39 -1.41
N PRO A 5 -15.09 14.09 -1.28
CA PRO A 5 -16.18 13.58 -0.45
C PRO A 5 -15.95 13.76 1.05
N VAL A 6 -14.76 14.25 1.47
CA VAL A 6 -14.40 14.45 2.88
C VAL A 6 -14.41 15.93 3.26
N CYS A 7 -13.65 16.78 2.56
CA CYS A 7 -13.58 18.21 2.87
C CYS A 7 -14.47 19.10 1.97
N GLY A 8 -15.13 18.55 0.95
CA GLY A 8 -16.03 19.30 0.06
C GLY A 8 -15.33 20.19 -0.98
N GLU A 9 -14.00 20.32 -0.93
CA GLU A 9 -13.25 21.16 -1.88
C GLU A 9 -13.13 20.56 -3.27
N GLN A 10 -12.94 21.42 -4.27
CA GLN A 10 -12.80 21.04 -5.68
C GLN A 10 -11.40 20.52 -6.04
N THR A 11 -10.54 20.28 -5.05
CA THR A 11 -9.15 19.80 -5.19
C THR A 11 -9.04 18.28 -5.11
N LYS A 12 -10.03 17.54 -5.63
CA LYS A 12 -9.97 16.07 -5.71
C LYS A 12 -9.01 15.67 -6.83
N GLY A 13 -7.84 15.13 -6.47
CA GLY A 13 -6.95 14.47 -7.41
C GLY A 13 -7.42 13.04 -7.74
N LYS A 14 -6.74 12.39 -8.70
CA LYS A 14 -7.06 11.02 -9.14
C LYS A 14 -6.96 9.97 -8.02
N TYR A 15 -6.01 10.14 -7.10
CA TYR A 15 -5.71 9.16 -6.05
C TYR A 15 -5.97 9.71 -4.64
N TRP A 16 -5.71 10.99 -4.41
CA TRP A 16 -5.94 11.67 -3.13
C TRP A 16 -6.37 13.12 -3.33
N CYS A 17 -6.97 13.73 -2.31
CA CYS A 17 -7.30 15.15 -2.31
C CYS A 17 -6.06 16.00 -2.01
N GLY A 18 -5.86 17.08 -2.78
CA GLY A 18 -4.72 17.98 -2.59
C GLY A 18 -4.72 18.70 -1.25
N ASN A 19 -5.89 19.06 -0.72
CA ASN A 19 -5.99 19.78 0.55
C ASN A 19 -5.96 18.85 1.76
N CYS A 20 -7.00 18.02 1.94
CA CYS A 20 -7.10 17.16 3.12
C CYS A 20 -6.22 15.91 3.07
N LYS A 21 -5.47 15.68 1.97
CA LYS A 21 -4.60 14.50 1.74
C LYS A 21 -5.30 13.15 1.88
N THR A 22 -6.64 13.13 1.90
CA THR A 22 -7.40 11.88 1.96
C THR A 22 -7.15 11.08 0.69
N VAL A 23 -6.67 9.85 0.85
CA VAL A 23 -6.47 8.90 -0.25
C VAL A 23 -7.77 8.16 -0.53
N PHE A 24 -8.23 8.22 -1.78
CA PHE A 24 -9.42 7.49 -2.26
C PHE A 24 -9.03 6.22 -3.00
N VAL A 25 -7.88 6.24 -3.70
CA VAL A 25 -7.37 5.11 -4.46
C VAL A 25 -5.88 4.98 -4.18
N CYS A 26 -5.42 3.77 -3.90
CA CYS A 26 -4.01 3.50 -3.67
C CYS A 26 -3.19 3.94 -4.90
N PRO A 27 -2.20 4.83 -4.73
CA PRO A 27 -1.43 5.35 -5.84
C PRO A 27 -0.30 4.42 -6.29
N ALA A 28 -0.13 3.25 -5.63
CA ALA A 28 0.77 2.23 -6.14
C ALA A 28 0.29 1.77 -7.53
N PRO A 29 1.16 1.78 -8.55
CA PRO A 29 0.78 1.58 -9.95
C PRO A 29 0.06 0.25 -10.19
N ASN A 30 0.39 -0.76 -9.38
CA ASN A 30 -0.15 -2.10 -9.54
C ASN A 30 -1.15 -2.50 -8.44
N CYS A 31 -1.57 -1.56 -7.58
CA CYS A 31 -2.55 -1.86 -6.53
C CYS A 31 -3.93 -1.33 -6.91
N GLY A 32 -4.04 -0.03 -7.19
CA GLY A 32 -5.32 0.61 -7.58
C GLY A 32 -6.47 0.42 -6.58
N PHE A 33 -6.18 0.05 -5.33
CA PHE A 33 -7.20 -0.29 -4.35
C PHE A 33 -8.04 0.93 -3.95
N SER A 34 -9.37 0.79 -3.98
CA SER A 34 -10.26 1.85 -3.50
C SER A 34 -10.31 1.87 -1.97
N ILE A 35 -9.88 2.97 -1.38
CA ILE A 35 -9.90 3.23 0.05
C ILE A 35 -11.28 3.74 0.44
N LYS A 36 -12.07 2.89 1.09
CA LYS A 36 -13.44 3.22 1.52
C LYS A 36 -13.46 4.07 2.79
N LYS A 37 -12.45 3.92 3.67
CA LYS A 37 -12.40 4.61 4.96
C LYS A 37 -11.47 5.83 4.87
N PRO A 38 -11.98 7.05 5.08
CA PRO A 38 -11.12 8.24 5.13
C PRO A 38 -10.17 8.17 6.33
N GLY A 39 -8.99 8.78 6.20
CA GLY A 39 -7.94 8.76 7.23
C GLY A 39 -7.12 7.48 7.31
N THR A 40 -7.29 6.55 6.37
CA THR A 40 -6.42 5.37 6.28
C THR A 40 -4.99 5.82 5.97
N GLU A 41 -4.02 5.48 6.83
CA GLU A 41 -2.61 5.91 6.69
C GLU A 41 -1.78 5.00 5.76
N GLU A 42 -2.19 3.73 5.65
CA GLU A 42 -1.54 2.73 4.81
C GLU A 42 -2.54 1.94 3.98
N CYS A 43 -2.16 1.56 2.76
CA CYS A 43 -3.04 0.75 1.94
C CYS A 43 -3.30 -0.59 2.63
N PRO A 44 -4.55 -0.94 2.97
CA PRO A 44 -4.84 -2.22 3.64
C PRO A 44 -4.51 -3.41 2.75
N ARG A 45 -4.43 -3.18 1.43
CA ARG A 45 -4.17 -4.19 0.42
C ARG A 45 -2.67 -4.43 0.19
N CYS A 46 -1.87 -3.37 0.03
CA CYS A 46 -0.43 -3.52 -0.25
C CYS A 46 0.51 -3.05 0.86
N GLY A 47 -0.01 -2.45 1.92
CA GLY A 47 0.78 -1.87 3.01
C GLY A 47 1.56 -0.61 2.60
N LEU A 48 1.24 0.00 1.46
CA LEU A 48 1.87 1.25 1.05
C LEU A 48 1.54 2.36 2.06
N LEU A 49 2.57 2.94 2.66
CA LEU A 49 2.46 4.13 3.50
C LEU A 49 2.17 5.34 2.62
N PHE A 50 0.98 5.94 2.78
CA PHE A 50 0.55 7.02 1.91
C PHE A 50 1.30 8.32 2.17
N ALA A 51 1.61 8.64 3.43
CA ALA A 51 2.35 9.85 3.79
C ALA A 51 3.71 9.91 3.06
N ASP A 52 4.51 8.85 3.18
CA ASP A 52 5.82 8.75 2.50
C ASP A 52 5.69 8.82 0.97
N TYR A 53 4.63 8.23 0.41
CA TYR A 53 4.40 8.28 -1.03
C TYR A 53 3.97 9.67 -1.51
N MET A 54 3.12 10.37 -0.76
CA MET A 54 2.64 11.71 -1.12
C MET A 54 3.74 12.75 -1.01
N GLU A 55 4.56 12.69 0.04
CA GLU A 55 5.60 13.69 0.29
C GLU A 55 6.88 13.43 -0.51
N LYS A 56 7.33 12.16 -0.56
CA LYS A 56 8.66 11.81 -1.07
C LYS A 56 8.62 10.95 -2.33
N ARG A 57 7.42 10.57 -2.80
CA ARG A 57 7.22 9.59 -3.89
C ARG A 57 7.92 8.26 -3.61
N LYS A 58 8.14 7.93 -2.33
CA LYS A 58 8.79 6.67 -1.92
C LYS A 58 7.74 5.62 -1.57
N MET A 59 7.91 4.42 -2.10
CA MET A 59 7.03 3.29 -1.83
C MET A 59 7.57 2.51 -0.63
N TYR A 60 7.02 2.79 0.55
CA TYR A 60 7.38 2.11 1.80
C TYR A 60 6.22 1.31 2.40
N LYS A 61 6.55 0.30 3.21
CA LYS A 61 5.65 -0.50 4.03
C LYS A 61 6.21 -0.74 5.42
N ARG A 62 5.36 -1.10 6.39
CA ARG A 62 5.79 -1.59 7.71
C ARG A 62 6.02 -3.09 7.66
N CYS A 63 7.11 -3.56 8.28
CA CYS A 63 7.32 -5.00 8.45
C CYS A 63 6.23 -5.61 9.34
N SER A 64 5.63 -6.73 8.93
CA SER A 64 4.67 -7.48 9.77
C SER A 64 5.26 -7.88 11.13
N LYS A 65 6.54 -8.30 11.14
CA LYS A 65 7.26 -8.79 12.33
C LYS A 65 7.80 -7.67 13.22
N CYS A 66 8.69 -6.81 12.69
CA CYS A 66 9.38 -5.80 13.51
C CYS A 66 8.80 -4.39 13.44
N LYS A 67 7.73 -4.19 12.65
CA LYS A 67 7.05 -2.89 12.41
C LYS A 67 7.92 -1.77 11.84
N LYS A 68 9.22 -2.00 11.62
CA LYS A 68 10.13 -1.04 10.99
C LYS A 68 9.75 -0.78 9.53
N LYS A 69 9.93 0.47 9.11
CA LYS A 69 9.65 0.96 7.76
C LYS A 69 10.71 0.46 6.78
N GLN A 70 10.29 -0.06 5.64
CA GLN A 70 11.17 -0.59 4.59
C GLN A 70 10.56 -0.40 3.20
N GLY A 71 11.30 -0.72 2.13
CA GLY A 71 10.78 -0.65 0.76
C GLY A 71 9.59 -1.58 0.53
N LEU A 72 8.57 -1.11 -0.18
CA LEU A 72 7.39 -1.91 -0.56
C LEU A 72 7.79 -3.15 -1.38
N ALA A 73 8.73 -2.96 -2.31
CA ALA A 73 9.25 -3.98 -3.22
C ALA A 73 10.35 -4.87 -2.61
N GLU A 74 10.54 -4.86 -1.30
CA GLU A 74 11.49 -5.75 -0.64
C GLU A 74 10.84 -7.09 -0.30
N MET A 75 11.55 -8.17 -0.67
CA MET A 75 11.17 -9.56 -0.37
C MET A 75 11.50 -9.97 1.07
N GLN A 76 12.43 -9.24 1.69
CA GLN A 76 12.90 -9.48 3.05
C GLN A 76 13.04 -8.16 3.80
N CYS A 77 12.67 -8.16 5.08
CA CYS A 77 12.95 -7.03 5.95
C CYS A 77 14.44 -6.79 6.13
N ARG A 78 14.92 -5.61 5.73
CA ARG A 78 16.32 -5.18 5.96
C ARG A 78 16.77 -5.29 7.41
N TYR A 79 15.84 -5.09 8.35
CA TYR A 79 16.17 -5.02 9.77
C TYR A 79 16.13 -6.36 10.49
N CYS A 80 15.05 -7.13 10.32
CA CYS A 80 14.86 -8.40 11.05
C CYS A 80 15.04 -9.63 10.16
N ARG A 81 15.42 -9.44 8.90
CA ARG A 81 15.61 -10.50 7.88
C ARG A 81 14.38 -11.40 7.69
N HIS A 82 13.21 -10.95 8.15
CA HIS A 82 11.95 -11.66 7.99
C HIS A 82 11.54 -11.69 6.51
N TRP A 83 11.26 -12.87 6.01
CA TRP A 83 10.70 -13.07 4.69
C TRP A 83 9.22 -12.77 4.68
N PHE A 84 8.77 -12.07 3.63
CA PHE A 84 7.35 -11.87 3.44
C PHE A 84 6.71 -13.16 2.93
N ASN A 85 5.63 -13.56 3.59
CA ASN A 85 4.88 -14.76 3.28
C ASN A 85 3.49 -14.38 2.78
N CYS A 86 2.90 -15.23 1.94
CA CYS A 86 1.51 -15.12 1.57
C CYS A 86 0.64 -15.13 2.83
N PRO A 87 -0.27 -14.16 3.02
CA PRO A 87 -1.12 -14.13 4.20
C PRO A 87 -2.13 -15.28 4.26
N VAL A 88 -2.37 -15.97 3.13
CA VAL A 88 -3.35 -17.07 3.04
C VAL A 88 -2.70 -18.44 3.24
N CYS A 89 -1.65 -18.76 2.49
CA CYS A 89 -1.03 -20.09 2.55
C CYS A 89 0.32 -20.13 3.27
N GLY A 90 0.83 -19.00 3.76
CA GLY A 90 2.14 -18.92 4.41
C GLY A 90 3.34 -19.11 3.47
N HIS A 91 3.11 -19.32 2.17
CA HIS A 91 4.19 -19.52 1.20
C HIS A 91 5.10 -18.28 1.10
N ARG A 92 6.41 -18.52 1.10
CA ARG A 92 7.42 -17.47 1.03
C ARG A 92 7.42 -16.79 -0.32
N ILE A 93 7.29 -15.47 -0.34
CA ILE A 93 7.27 -14.69 -1.57
C ILE A 93 8.71 -14.33 -1.94
N THR A 94 9.18 -14.92 -3.04
CA THR A 94 10.55 -14.76 -3.54
C THR A 94 10.69 -13.64 -4.57
N THR A 95 9.57 -13.15 -5.12
CA THR A 95 9.55 -12.07 -6.12
C THR A 95 8.57 -10.99 -5.71
N THR A 96 8.92 -9.73 -5.96
CA THR A 96 8.09 -8.58 -5.61
C THR A 96 7.22 -8.07 -6.76
N SER A 97 7.39 -8.68 -7.94
CA SER A 97 6.57 -8.49 -9.14
C SER A 97 5.36 -9.43 -9.18
N ALA A 98 5.31 -10.47 -8.34
CA ALA A 98 4.16 -11.35 -8.26
C ALA A 98 2.98 -10.66 -7.54
N PHE A 99 1.90 -10.40 -8.25
CA PHE A 99 0.63 -9.92 -7.66
C PHE A 99 -0.16 -11.04 -6.99
N SER A 100 0.11 -12.28 -7.38
CA SER A 100 -0.48 -13.49 -6.84
C SER A 100 0.59 -14.37 -6.20
N CYS A 101 0.21 -15.08 -5.16
CA CYS A 101 1.03 -16.11 -4.57
C CYS A 101 1.23 -17.20 -5.63
N PRO A 102 2.49 -17.57 -5.98
CA PRO A 102 2.74 -18.61 -6.96
C PRO A 102 2.21 -19.98 -6.52
N HIS A 103 1.99 -20.17 -5.21
CA HIS A 103 1.54 -21.44 -4.66
C HIS A 103 0.01 -21.59 -4.64
N CYS A 104 -0.73 -20.60 -4.13
CA CYS A 104 -2.19 -20.71 -3.96
C CYS A 104 -2.98 -19.79 -4.89
N GLY A 105 -2.32 -19.02 -5.75
CA GLY A 105 -2.96 -18.03 -6.62
C GLY A 105 -3.57 -16.84 -5.88
N ASN A 106 -3.54 -16.83 -4.53
CA ASN A 106 -4.10 -15.74 -3.75
C ASN A 106 -3.40 -14.43 -4.12
N ASN A 107 -4.17 -13.42 -4.46
CA ASN A 107 -3.60 -12.11 -4.71
C ASN A 107 -3.00 -11.58 -3.40
N LEU A 108 -1.67 -11.40 -3.41
CA LEU A 108 -0.88 -10.96 -2.24
C LEU A 108 -1.27 -9.56 -1.78
N PHE A 109 -1.94 -8.86 -2.68
CA PHE A 109 -2.56 -7.59 -2.46
C PHE A 109 -4.05 -7.83 -2.63
N LYS A 110 -4.82 -8.57 -1.82
CA LYS A 110 -6.30 -8.58 -1.93
C LYS A 110 -6.92 -8.50 -0.55
#